data_AF-A0A7C7U731-F1
#
_entry.id   AF-A0A7C7U731-F1
#
_cell.length_a   1.000
_cell.length_b   1.000
_cell.length_c   1.000
_cell.angle_alpha   90.00
_cell.angle_beta   90.00
_cell.angle_gamma   90.00
#
_symmetry.space_group_name_H-M   'P 1'
#
loop_
_entity.id
_entity.type
_entity.pdbx_description
1 polymer ?
#
loop_
_entity_poly.entity_id
_entity_poly.type
_entity_poly.pdbx_seq_one_letter_code
_entity_poly.pdbx_strand_id
1 'polypeptide(L)' 'MIKLAIDFENPGKEWWDSGGRELWESITEAFDNNDVAVDESIAESWLVEAARIPGWMGGPEWAPHPVCLKQVDEDEIV' A
#
# COMPACT_ATOMS: atom_id res chain seq x y z
N MET A 1 -15.17 3.29 -8.11
CA MET A 1 -14.51 2.85 -6.86
C MET A 1 -13.10 3.44 -6.79
N ILE A 2 -12.50 3.62 -5.60
CA ILE A 2 -11.07 3.96 -5.49
C ILE A 2 -10.27 2.64 -5.47
N LYS A 3 -9.03 2.62 -5.96
CA LYS A 3 -8.14 1.49 -5.74
C LYS A 3 -6.97 1.87 -4.86
N LEU A 4 -6.62 0.97 -3.95
CA LEU A 4 -5.35 1.02 -3.23
C LEU A 4 -4.32 0.26 -4.06
N ALA A 5 -3.40 0.99 -4.69
CA ALA A 5 -2.28 0.40 -5.40
C ALA A 5 -1.07 0.36 -4.47
N ILE A 6 -0.49 -0.81 -4.28
CA ILE A 6 0.72 -0.93 -3.47
C ILE A 6 1.89 -0.91 -4.42
N ASP A 7 2.78 0.07 -4.24
CA ASP A 7 3.85 0.34 -5.18
C ASP A 7 5.20 0.05 -4.51
N PHE A 8 5.91 -0.94 -5.05
CA PHE A 8 7.30 -1.21 -4.66
C PHE A 8 8.21 -0.52 -5.64
N GLU A 9 8.60 0.72 -5.32
CA GLU A 9 9.84 1.23 -5.92
C GLU A 9 11.04 1.07 -4.98
N ASN A 10 10.87 1.23 -3.66
CA ASN A 10 11.93 0.96 -2.68
C ASN A 10 11.38 1.20 -1.26
N PRO A 11 10.62 0.30 -0.61
CA PRO A 11 10.18 0.54 0.76
C PRO A 11 11.38 0.68 1.69
N GLY A 12 11.36 1.67 2.58
CA GLY A 12 12.41 1.85 3.58
C GLY A 12 12.62 0.57 4.37
N LYS A 13 13.88 0.14 4.53
CA LYS A 13 14.21 -1.10 5.25
C LYS A 13 13.59 -1.16 6.66
N GLU A 14 13.57 -0.03 7.35
CA GLU A 14 12.96 0.10 8.68
C GLU A 14 11.45 -0.19 8.63
N TRP A 15 10.74 0.33 7.64
CA TRP A 15 9.30 0.07 7.47
C TRP A 15 9.00 -1.38 7.16
N TRP A 16 9.79 -1.95 6.25
CA TRP A 16 9.67 -3.36 5.88
C TRP A 16 9.81 -4.28 7.09
N ASP A 17 10.85 -4.06 7.90
CA ASP A 17 11.16 -4.90 9.06
C ASP A 17 10.25 -4.62 10.27
N SER A 18 9.59 -3.45 10.34
CA SER A 18 8.76 -3.05 11.48
C SER A 18 7.28 -3.44 11.37
N GLY A 19 6.91 -4.23 10.36
CA GLY A 19 5.53 -4.71 10.15
C GLY A 19 4.99 -4.43 8.75
N GLY A 20 5.70 -3.66 7.92
CA GLY A 20 5.30 -3.40 6.53
C GLY A 20 5.26 -4.67 5.68
N ARG A 21 6.16 -5.61 5.97
CA ARG A 21 6.19 -6.94 5.34
C ARG A 21 4.95 -7.78 5.66
N GLU A 22 4.54 -7.82 6.93
CA GLU A 22 3.38 -8.62 7.35
C GLU A 22 2.08 -8.05 6.77
N LEU A 23 1.96 -6.72 6.76
CA LEU A 23 0.87 -6.02 6.08
C LEU A 23 0.85 -6.38 4.58
N TRP A 24 2.02 -6.37 3.94
CA TRP A 24 2.16 -6.72 2.53
C TRP A 24 1.75 -8.16 2.24
N GLU A 25 2.31 -9.12 2.96
CA GLU A 25 2.00 -10.55 2.80
C GLU A 25 0.50 -10.78 3.00
N SER A 26 -0.12 -10.17 4.01
CA SER A 26 -1.57 -10.25 4.24
C SER A 26 -2.40 -9.66 3.09
N ILE A 27 -1.92 -8.62 2.41
CA ILE A 27 -2.64 -8.02 1.28
C ILE A 27 -2.45 -8.90 0.04
N THR A 28 -1.22 -9.31 -0.28
CA THR A 28 -0.94 -10.14 -1.46
C THR A 28 -1.48 -11.58 -1.37
N GLU A 29 -1.64 -12.13 -0.16
CA GLU A 29 -2.32 -13.44 0.01
C GLU A 29 -3.83 -13.33 -0.21
N ALA A 30 -4.41 -12.16 0.09
CA ALA A 30 -5.84 -11.91 -0.06
C ALA A 30 -6.24 -11.45 -1.47
N PHE A 31 -5.29 -10.90 -2.25
CA PHE A 31 -5.53 -10.33 -3.56
C PHE A 31 -4.48 -10.81 -4.58
N ASP A 32 -4.92 -11.40 -5.69
CA ASP A 32 -4.05 -11.96 -6.74
C ASP A 32 -3.18 -10.92 -7.48
N ASN A 33 -3.38 -9.61 -7.24
CA ASN A 33 -2.74 -8.51 -7.95
C ASN A 33 -2.03 -7.52 -7.01
N ASN A 34 -1.13 -6.71 -7.57
CA ASN A 34 -0.44 -5.61 -6.87
C ASN A 34 -1.38 -4.43 -6.53
N ASP A 35 -2.65 -4.49 -6.96
CA ASP A 35 -3.69 -3.51 -6.67
C ASP A 35 -4.91 -4.16 -6.02
N VAL A 36 -5.46 -3.46 -5.02
CA VAL A 36 -6.65 -3.85 -4.29
C VAL A 36 -7.75 -2.84 -4.55
N ALA A 37 -8.90 -3.30 -5.05
CA ALA A 37 -10.09 -2.47 -5.21
C ALA A 37 -10.95 -2.54 -3.94
N VAL A 38 -11.05 -1.41 -3.23
CA VAL A 38 -11.92 -1.25 -2.05
C VAL A 38 -12.57 0.13 -2.08
N ASP A 39 -13.64 0.34 -1.31
CA ASP A 39 -14.21 1.68 -1.16
C ASP A 39 -13.17 2.68 -0.63
N GLU A 40 -13.33 3.94 -1.03
CA GLU A 40 -12.43 5.06 -0.67
C GLU A 40 -12.16 5.14 0.83
N SER A 41 -13.21 5.01 1.66
CA SER A 41 -13.10 5.06 3.11
C SER A 41 -12.28 3.90 3.71
N ILE A 42 -12.32 2.72 3.08
CA ILE A 42 -11.52 1.56 3.49
C ILE A 42 -10.07 1.77 3.05
N ALA A 43 -9.87 2.25 1.82
CA ALA A 43 -8.56 2.53 1.26
C ALA A 43 -7.79 3.57 2.11
N GLU A 44 -8.48 4.64 2.53
CA GLU A 44 -7.95 5.65 3.45
C GLU A 44 -7.60 5.05 4.82
N SER A 45 -8.47 4.22 5.38
CA SER A 45 -8.20 3.56 6.67
C SER A 45 -6.93 2.71 6.61
N TRP A 46 -6.69 2.02 5.50
CA TRP A 46 -5.49 1.18 5.33
C TRP A 46 -4.23 2.03 5.18
N LEU A 47 -4.29 3.13 4.44
CA LEU A 47 -3.19 4.10 4.39
C LEU A 47 -2.83 4.63 5.78
N VAL A 48 -3.85 4.98 6.58
CA VAL A 48 -3.64 5.49 7.94
C VAL A 48 -2.93 4.46 8.81
N GLU A 49 -3.31 3.18 8.73
CA GLU A 49 -2.65 2.13 9.49
C GLU A 49 -1.24 1.81 8.95
N ALA A 50 -1.04 1.79 7.64
CA ALA A 50 0.28 1.61 7.02
C ALA A 50 1.26 2.74 7.40
N ALA A 51 0.76 3.97 7.51
CA ALA A 51 1.53 5.14 7.92
C ALA A 51 1.92 5.13 9.42
N ARG A 52 1.30 4.27 10.25
CA ARG A 52 1.69 4.10 11.66
C ARG A 52 2.93 3.22 11.83
N ILE A 53 3.28 2.44 10.81
CA ILE A 53 4.45 1.58 10.86
C ILE A 53 5.71 2.47 10.81
N PRO A 54 6.66 2.29 11.75
CA PRO A 54 7.92 3.04 11.77
C PRO A 54 8.64 2.99 10.42
N GLY A 55 9.33 4.06 10.02
CA GLY A 55 10.05 4.09 8.74
C GLY A 55 9.20 4.42 7.50
N TRP A 56 7.91 4.76 7.67
CA TRP A 56 7.03 5.22 6.57
C TRP A 56 7.66 6.36 5.76
N MET A 57 8.34 7.29 6.45
CA MET A 57 9.13 8.37 5.85
C MET A 57 10.62 7.98 5.80
N GLY A 58 10.97 6.89 5.11
CA GLY A 58 12.33 6.34 5.06
C GLY A 58 13.41 7.28 4.49
N GLY A 59 13.01 8.41 3.89
CA GLY A 59 13.90 9.38 3.26
C GLY A 59 13.84 9.35 1.72
N PRO A 60 14.56 10.25 1.03
CA PRO A 60 14.45 10.44 -0.43
C PRO A 60 14.99 9.27 -1.26
N GLU A 61 15.71 8.33 -0.63
CA GLU A 61 16.23 7.11 -1.26
C GLU A 61 15.18 5.99 -1.34
N TRP A 62 14.05 6.16 -0.65
CA TRP A 62 12.99 5.16 -0.51
C TRP A 62 11.69 5.72 -1.07
N ALA A 63 10.80 4.84 -1.54
CA ALA A 63 9.48 5.22 -2.01
C ALA A 63 8.74 5.95 -0.86
N PRO A 64 8.25 7.19 -1.09
CA PRO A 64 7.69 8.02 -0.02
C PRO A 64 6.40 7.43 0.57
N HIS A 65 5.72 6.55 -0.17
CA HIS A 65 4.51 5.86 0.25
C HIS A 65 4.52 4.44 -0.35
N PRO A 66 4.94 3.42 0.39
CA PRO A 66 4.92 2.04 -0.12
C PRO A 66 3.51 1.56 -0.46
N VAL A 67 2.48 2.20 0.12
CA VAL A 67 1.06 2.04 -0.24
C VAL A 67 0.54 3.37 -0.78
N CYS A 68 -0.12 3.37 -1.94
CA CYS A 68 -0.66 4.56 -2.59
C CYS A 68 -2.14 4.39 -2.96
N LEU A 69 -2.91 5.48 -2.94
CA LEU A 69 -4.24 5.50 -3.55
C LEU A 69 -4.11 5.88 -5.02
N LYS A 70 -4.68 5.06 -5.89
CA LYS A 70 -4.85 5.37 -7.32
C LYS A 70 -6.34 5.31 -7.64
N GLN A 71 -6.85 6.35 -8.27
CA GLN A 71 -8.18 6.31 -8.85
C GLN A 71 -8.09 5.49 -10.13
N VAL A 72 -8.70 4.31 -10.14
CA VAL A 72 -8.74 3.42 -11.30
C VAL A 72 -10.22 3.23 -11.63
N ASP A 73 -10.58 3.45 -12.89
CA ASP A 73 -11.95 3.25 -13.34
C ASP A 73 -12.30 1.76 -13.25
N GLU A 74 -13.54 1.46 -12.86
CA GLU A 74 -14.04 0.08 -12.71
C GLU A 74 -13.95 -0.73 -14.02
N ASP A 75 -13.84 -0.05 -15.17
CA ASP A 75 -13.69 -0.65 -16.50
C ASP A 75 -12.26 -1.09 -16.85
N GLU A 76 -11.24 -0.72 -16.07
CA GLU A 76 -9.85 -1.19 -16.22
C GLU A 76 -9.56 -2.48 -15.42
N ILE A 77 -10.53 -3.00 -14.68
CA ILE A 77 -10.43 -4.24 -13.92
C ILE A 77 -10.81 -5.41 -14.83
N VAL A 78 -9.82 -5.98 -15.53
CA VAL A 78 -10.00 -7.19 -16.36
C VAL A 78 -9.65 -8.44 -15.57
#